data_AF-A0A818NZ87-F1
#
_entry.id   AF-A0A818NZ87-F1
#
_cell.length_a   1.000
_cell.length_b   1.000
_cell.length_c   1.000
_cell.angle_alpha   90.00
_cell.angle_beta   90.00
_cell.angle_gamma   90.00
#
_symmetry.space_group_name_H-M   'P 1'
#
loop_
_entity.id
_entity.type
_entity.pdbx_description
1 polymer ?
#
loop_
_entity_poly.entity_id
_entity_poly.type
_entity_poly.pdbx_seq_one_letter_code
_entity_poly.pdbx_strand_id
1 'polypeptide(L)'
;MSGAILSSSWIITAAHCVYGISASQVTVYAGSNTRFSGQSRVASSITVHPSYVSSTKINDIALIRLSTPLTMSSSAVNIICIPSISSVTLSAGEWPPADLSVVAVGWGTLWEGGSLPSTLPQVPLKTVAYRGPT
;
A
#
# COMPACT_ATOMS: atom_id res chain seq x y z
N MET A 1 -0.98 -5.01 8.49
CA MET A 1 -0.79 -4.73 7.05
C MET A 1 -0.89 -3.23 6.81
N SER A 2 -0.36 -2.76 5.67
CA SER A 2 -0.47 -1.38 5.20
C SER A 2 -1.23 -1.32 3.87
N GLY A 3 -1.64 -0.13 3.45
CA GLY A 3 -2.28 0.11 2.16
C GLY A 3 -2.34 1.60 1.85
N ALA A 4 -2.69 1.95 0.62
CA ALA A 4 -2.84 3.33 0.17
C ALA A 4 -4.22 3.57 -0.44
N ILE A 5 -4.71 4.81 -0.34
CA ILE A 5 -6.04 5.19 -0.80
C ILE A 5 -5.98 5.46 -2.31
N LEU A 6 -6.72 4.70 -3.11
CA LEU A 6 -6.90 4.95 -4.55
C LEU A 6 -8.14 5.81 -4.83
N SER A 7 -9.17 5.66 -4.02
CA SER A 7 -10.38 6.48 -4.05
C SER A 7 -11.08 6.43 -2.70
N SER A 8 -12.19 7.15 -2.53
CA SER A 8 -12.98 7.09 -1.29
C SER A 8 -13.45 5.68 -0.92
N SER A 9 -13.50 4.73 -1.86
CA SER A 9 -14.00 3.36 -1.62
C SER A 9 -12.98 2.26 -1.90
N TRP A 10 -11.77 2.59 -2.34
CA TRP A 10 -10.78 1.61 -2.80
C TRP A 10 -9.41 1.86 -2.16
N ILE A 11 -8.86 0.79 -1.58
CA ILE A 11 -7.52 0.74 -1.01
C ILE A 11 -6.69 -0.26 -1.81
N ILE A 12 -5.47 0.12 -2.17
CA ILE A 12 -4.46 -0.79 -2.73
C ILE A 12 -3.57 -1.33 -1.62
N THR A 13 -3.24 -2.62 -1.69
CA THR A 13 -2.34 -3.28 -0.74
C THR A 13 -1.59 -4.42 -1.45
N ALA A 14 -0.71 -5.09 -0.72
CA ALA A 14 -0.04 -6.30 -1.19
C ALA A 14 -0.99 -7.52 -1.08
N ALA A 15 -0.93 -8.43 -2.05
CA ALA A 15 -1.74 -9.64 -2.04
C ALA A 15 -1.44 -10.51 -0.81
N HIS A 16 -0.17 -10.69 -0.45
CA HIS A 16 0.22 -11.53 0.68
C HIS A 16 -0.37 -11.07 2.02
N CYS A 17 -0.73 -9.78 2.13
CA CYS A 17 -1.36 -9.24 3.34
C CYS A 17 -2.79 -9.73 3.53
N VAL A 18 -3.49 -10.08 2.45
CA VAL A 18 -4.93 -10.38 2.45
C VAL A 18 -5.27 -11.74 1.83
N TYR A 19 -4.27 -12.46 1.30
CA TYR A 19 -4.46 -13.77 0.71
C TYR A 19 -5.01 -14.78 1.74
N GLY A 20 -6.17 -15.38 1.43
CA GLY A 20 -6.87 -16.29 2.34
C GLY A 20 -7.62 -15.63 3.49
N ILE A 21 -7.69 -14.29 3.53
CA ILE A 21 -8.43 -13.52 4.54
C ILE A 21 -9.82 -13.14 3.99
N SER A 22 -10.86 -13.31 4.79
CA SER A 22 -12.21 -12.87 4.41
C SER A 22 -12.39 -11.35 4.62
N ALA A 23 -13.21 -10.71 3.78
CA ALA A 23 -13.41 -9.26 3.84
C ALA A 23 -13.93 -8.77 5.22
N SER A 24 -14.79 -9.55 5.87
CA SER A 24 -15.32 -9.21 7.20
C SER A 24 -14.26 -9.16 8.31
N GLN A 25 -13.08 -9.75 8.09
CA GLN A 25 -11.95 -9.71 9.02
C GLN A 25 -11.06 -8.47 8.83
N VAL A 26 -11.30 -7.67 7.80
CA VAL A 26 -10.45 -6.52 7.46
C VAL A 26 -11.17 -5.21 7.78
N THR A 27 -10.54 -4.44 8.67
CA THR A 27 -10.92 -3.05 8.97
C THR A 27 -9.79 -2.12 8.56
N VAL A 28 -10.11 -1.13 7.72
CA VAL A 28 -9.21 -0.07 7.28
C VAL A 28 -9.37 1.12 8.21
N TYR A 29 -8.25 1.65 8.69
CA TYR A 29 -8.17 2.91 9.44
C TYR A 29 -7.48 3.98 8.58
N ALA A 30 -8.03 5.19 8.54
CA ALA A 30 -7.50 6.29 7.75
C ALA A 30 -7.67 7.65 8.43
N GLY A 31 -6.79 8.60 8.08
CA GLY A 31 -6.88 9.99 8.54
C GLY A 31 -6.32 10.25 9.93
N SER A 32 -5.37 9.43 10.40
CA SER A 32 -4.69 9.63 11.68
C SER A 32 -3.23 9.21 11.61
N ASN A 33 -2.39 9.90 12.39
CA ASN A 33 -1.00 9.51 12.61
C ASN A 33 -0.85 8.49 13.76
N THR A 34 -1.93 8.24 14.51
CA THR A 34 -1.95 7.24 15.59
C THR A 34 -2.56 5.94 15.06
N ARG A 35 -1.96 4.79 15.41
CA ARG A 35 -2.50 3.49 15.02
C ARG A 35 -3.95 3.31 15.49
N PHE A 36 -4.76 2.68 14.63
CA PHE A 36 -6.15 2.33 14.92
C PHE A 36 -7.04 3.52 15.31
N SER A 37 -6.70 4.71 14.82
CA SER A 37 -7.39 5.97 15.08
C SER A 37 -7.86 6.60 13.75
N GLY A 38 -8.73 7.61 13.83
CA GLY A 38 -9.35 8.26 12.68
C GLY A 38 -10.64 7.56 12.24
N GLN A 39 -10.90 7.55 10.94
CA GLN A 39 -12.06 6.86 10.38
C GLN A 39 -11.77 5.37 10.26
N SER A 40 -12.75 4.52 10.56
CA SER A 40 -12.68 3.08 10.32
C SER A 40 -13.75 2.63 9.32
N ARG A 41 -13.39 1.68 8.46
CA ARG A 41 -14.28 1.08 7.44
C ARG A 41 -13.98 -0.42 7.35
N VAL A 42 -15.01 -1.24 7.44
CA VAL A 42 -14.89 -2.68 7.16
C VAL A 42 -14.79 -2.90 5.65
N ALA A 43 -14.05 -3.90 5.20
CA ALA A 43 -14.04 -4.27 3.80
C ALA A 43 -15.36 -4.94 3.38
N SER A 44 -15.89 -4.56 2.22
CA SER A 44 -16.99 -5.27 1.56
C SER A 44 -16.48 -6.40 0.67
N SER A 45 -15.32 -6.22 0.03
CA SER A 45 -14.68 -7.25 -0.79
C SER A 45 -13.17 -7.08 -0.83
N ILE A 46 -12.49 -8.19 -1.10
CA ILE A 46 -11.05 -8.23 -1.36
C ILE A 46 -10.86 -8.87 -2.74
N THR A 47 -10.11 -8.20 -3.61
CA THR A 47 -9.76 -8.68 -4.93
C THR A 47 -8.25 -8.87 -4.99
N VAL A 48 -7.80 -10.10 -4.84
CA VAL A 48 -6.40 -10.48 -5.06
C VAL A 48 -6.13 -10.53 -6.56
N HIS A 49 -4.94 -10.09 -7.00
CA HIS A 49 -4.56 -10.23 -8.40
C HIS A 49 -4.68 -11.70 -8.85
N PRO A 50 -5.36 -12.00 -9.98
CA PRO A 50 -5.68 -13.38 -10.37
C PRO A 50 -4.44 -14.24 -10.62
N SER A 51 -3.34 -13.62 -11.05
CA SER A 51 -2.04 -14.28 -11.28
C SER A 51 -1.08 -14.18 -10.09
N TYR A 52 -1.56 -13.89 -8.87
CA TYR A 52 -0.72 -13.88 -7.67
C TYR A 52 -0.20 -15.29 -7.34
N VAL A 53 1.11 -15.41 -7.14
CA VAL A 53 1.76 -16.66 -6.77
C VAL A 53 2.33 -16.55 -5.36
N SER A 54 1.74 -17.26 -4.40
CA SER A 54 2.09 -17.12 -2.98
C SER A 54 3.53 -17.55 -2.65
N SER A 55 4.10 -18.51 -3.37
CA SER A 55 5.47 -18.99 -3.15
C SER A 55 6.53 -17.99 -3.59
N THR A 56 6.36 -17.37 -4.76
CA THR A 56 7.33 -16.44 -5.36
C THR A 56 7.02 -14.97 -5.11
N LYS A 57 5.82 -14.66 -4.60
CA LYS A 57 5.29 -13.28 -4.45
C LYS A 57 5.18 -12.53 -5.79
N ILE A 58 5.14 -13.25 -6.92
CA ILE A 58 4.86 -12.64 -8.22
C ILE A 58 3.42 -12.10 -8.20
N ASN A 59 3.23 -10.89 -8.75
CA ASN A 59 1.96 -10.15 -8.75
C ASN A 59 1.39 -9.92 -7.35
N ASP A 60 2.23 -9.51 -6.39
CA ASP A 60 1.87 -9.22 -5.01
C ASP A 60 1.08 -7.91 -4.84
N ILE A 61 -0.13 -7.89 -5.40
CA ILE A 61 -1.05 -6.74 -5.40
C ILE A 61 -2.48 -7.19 -5.19
N ALA A 62 -3.23 -6.44 -4.38
CA ALA A 62 -4.65 -6.64 -4.14
C ALA A 62 -5.36 -5.31 -3.93
N LEU A 63 -6.68 -5.33 -4.16
CA LEU A 63 -7.59 -4.22 -3.88
C LEU A 63 -8.55 -4.61 -2.76
N ILE A 64 -8.80 -3.67 -1.86
CA ILE A 64 -9.84 -3.77 -0.84
C ILE A 64 -10.90 -2.74 -1.19
N ARG A 65 -12.16 -3.19 -1.34
CA ARG A 65 -13.31 -2.32 -1.45
C ARG A 65 -13.90 -2.09 -0.07
N LEU A 66 -14.17 -0.84 0.28
CA LEU A 66 -14.77 -0.49 1.57
C LEU A 66 -16.28 -0.72 1.53
N SER A 67 -16.89 -1.04 2.68
CA SER A 67 -18.35 -1.16 2.81
C SER A 67 -19.06 0.18 2.75
N THR A 68 -18.43 1.23 3.29
CA THR A 68 -18.85 2.62 3.14
C THR A 68 -17.67 3.50 2.73
N PRO A 69 -17.88 4.54 1.92
CA PRO A 69 -16.81 5.43 1.50
C PRO A 69 -16.15 6.16 2.68
N LEU A 70 -14.87 6.48 2.54
CA LEU A 70 -14.16 7.42 3.40
C LEU A 70 -14.66 8.84 3.15
N THR A 71 -14.71 9.63 4.21
CA THR A 71 -14.90 11.07 4.09
C THR A 71 -13.55 11.68 3.73
N MET A 72 -13.42 12.13 2.47
CA MET A 72 -12.17 12.68 1.93
C MET A 72 -11.87 14.07 2.49
N SER A 73 -10.60 14.39 2.67
CA SER A 73 -10.11 15.72 3.05
C SER A 73 -8.73 16.00 2.46
N SER A 74 -8.44 17.26 2.15
CA SER A 74 -7.14 17.65 1.61
C SER A 74 -5.98 17.47 2.61
N SER A 75 -6.26 17.42 3.92
CA SER A 75 -5.24 17.41 4.97
C SER A 75 -4.98 16.05 5.61
N ALA A 76 -5.92 15.10 5.55
CA ALA A 76 -5.81 13.84 6.30
C ALA A 76 -6.19 12.59 5.50
N VAL A 77 -7.14 12.69 4.56
CA VAL A 77 -7.65 11.54 3.80
C VAL A 77 -7.71 11.88 2.33
N ASN A 78 -6.63 11.58 1.60
CA ASN A 78 -6.49 11.89 0.19
C ASN A 78 -5.98 10.70 -0.63
N ILE A 79 -6.18 10.75 -1.94
CA ILE A 79 -5.77 9.68 -2.87
C ILE A 79 -4.29 9.81 -3.22
N ILE A 80 -3.65 8.67 -3.47
CA ILE A 80 -2.31 8.63 -4.08
C ILE A 80 -2.42 8.71 -5.60
N CYS A 81 -1.42 9.29 -6.26
CA CYS A 81 -1.30 9.22 -7.71
C CYS A 81 -0.83 7.82 -8.15
N ILE A 82 -1.42 7.29 -9.21
CA ILE A 82 -0.90 6.12 -9.93
C ILE A 82 -0.10 6.63 -11.12
N PRO A 83 1.10 6.11 -11.39
CA PRO A 83 1.82 6.46 -12.61
C PRO A 83 1.00 6.09 -13.85
N SER A 84 0.88 7.02 -14.80
CA SER A 84 0.29 6.72 -16.10
C SER A 84 1.25 5.83 -16.88
N ILE A 85 0.94 4.53 -16.91
CA ILE A 85 1.71 3.55 -17.67
C ILE A 85 0.99 3.27 -18.99
N SER A 86 1.67 3.52 -20.11
CA SER A 86 1.15 3.24 -21.45
C SER A 86 1.26 1.75 -21.82
N SER A 87 2.01 0.97 -21.03
CA SER A 87 2.19 -0.47 -21.24
C SER A 87 2.38 -1.21 -19.90
N VAL A 88 2.20 -2.53 -19.91
CA VAL A 88 2.41 -3.41 -18.74
C VAL A 88 3.90 -3.58 -18.42
N THR A 89 4.78 -3.24 -19.37
CA THR A 89 6.23 -3.38 -19.27
C THR A 89 6.91 -2.02 -19.31
N LEU A 90 7.47 -1.59 -18.18
CA LEU A 90 8.30 -0.39 -18.15
C LEU A 90 9.57 -0.63 -18.98
N SER A 91 9.73 0.16 -20.04
CA SER A 91 10.98 0.29 -20.79
C SER A 91 12.08 0.83 -19.87
N ALA A 92 13.35 0.60 -20.20
CA ALA A 92 14.48 1.01 -19.35
C ALA A 92 14.47 2.51 -18.96
N GLY A 93 13.89 3.38 -19.80
CA GLY A 93 13.72 4.81 -19.53
C GLY A 93 12.46 5.20 -18.75
N GLU A 94 11.56 4.27 -18.45
CA GLU A 94 10.31 4.51 -17.71
C GLU A 94 10.44 4.17 -16.22
N TRP A 95 11.51 3.46 -15.82
CA TRP A 95 11.81 3.21 -14.41
C TRP A 95 12.31 4.48 -13.72
N PRO A 96 11.98 4.69 -12.43
CA PRO A 96 12.59 5.77 -11.66
C PRO A 96 14.12 5.69 -11.73
N PRO A 97 14.83 6.81 -11.96
CA PRO A 97 16.28 6.82 -12.00
C PRO A 97 16.85 6.39 -10.65
N ALA A 98 18.12 5.96 -10.63
CA ALA A 98 18.85 5.79 -9.37
C ALA A 98 18.96 7.12 -8.61
N ASP A 99 19.14 7.04 -7.30
CA ASP A 99 19.35 8.17 -6.39
C ASP A 99 18.17 9.18 -6.33
N LEU A 100 17.00 8.80 -6.83
CA LEU A 100 15.77 9.54 -6.63
C LEU A 100 15.37 9.46 -5.15
N SER A 101 15.12 10.63 -4.55
CA SER A 101 14.60 10.71 -3.18
C SER A 101 13.16 10.20 -3.13
N VAL A 102 12.91 9.18 -2.31
CA VAL A 102 11.57 8.66 -2.03
C VAL A 102 11.35 8.58 -0.53
N VAL A 103 10.11 8.41 -0.09
CA VAL A 103 9.76 8.31 1.33
C VAL A 103 8.96 7.04 1.55
N ALA A 104 9.39 6.23 2.51
CA ALA A 104 8.60 5.12 3.04
C ALA A 104 7.90 5.58 4.33
N VAL A 105 6.63 5.18 4.49
CA VAL A 105 5.81 5.50 5.66
C VAL A 105 5.11 4.24 6.17
N GLY A 106 4.94 4.13 7.48
CA GLY A 106 4.14 3.05 8.08
C GLY A 106 4.54 2.71 9.50
N TRP A 107 3.67 2.02 10.23
CA TRP A 107 3.91 1.67 11.64
C TRP A 107 4.64 0.33 11.82
N GLY A 108 5.56 -0.02 10.91
CA GLY A 108 6.41 -1.20 11.06
C GLY A 108 7.41 -1.05 12.22
N THR A 109 8.02 -2.15 12.64
CA THR A 109 9.12 -2.11 13.62
C THR A 109 10.28 -1.29 13.06
N LEU A 110 10.85 -0.38 13.86
CA LEU A 110 11.92 0.52 13.43
C LEU A 110 13.29 -0.16 13.34
N TRP A 111 13.43 -1.33 13.98
CA TRP A 111 14.58 -2.23 13.91
C TRP A 111 14.11 -3.67 14.12
N GLU A 112 14.96 -4.64 13.83
CA GLU A 112 14.64 -6.06 13.97
C GLU A 112 14.28 -6.42 15.42
N GLY A 113 13.14 -7.06 15.62
CA GLY A 113 12.63 -7.42 16.95
C GLY A 113 12.15 -6.23 17.82
N GLY A 114 12.18 -5.00 17.30
CA GLY A 114 11.75 -3.80 18.02
C GLY A 114 10.24 -3.70 18.24
N SER A 115 9.82 -2.75 19.08
CA SER A 115 8.40 -2.43 19.29
C SER A 115 7.82 -1.61 18.14
N LEU A 116 6.50 -1.72 17.93
CA LEU A 116 5.78 -0.89 16.96
C LEU A 116 5.67 0.57 17.44
N PRO A 117 5.94 1.57 16.59
CA PRO A 117 5.82 2.99 16.93
C PRO A 117 4.36 3.37 17.18
N SER A 118 4.09 4.30 18.10
CA SER A 118 2.72 4.77 18.42
C SER A 118 2.20 5.78 17.39
N THR A 119 3.09 6.63 16.87
CA THR A 119 2.85 7.60 15.81
C THR A 119 3.42 7.11 14.48
N LEU A 120 2.95 7.67 13.36
CA LEU A 120 3.38 7.29 12.01
C LEU A 120 4.79 7.80 11.73
N PRO A 121 5.81 6.93 11.60
CA PRO A 121 7.13 7.36 11.18
C PRO A 121 7.18 7.48 9.64
N GLN A 122 8.16 8.27 9.18
CA GLN A 122 8.56 8.36 7.79
C GLN A 122 10.08 8.22 7.68
N VAL A 123 10.56 7.56 6.63
CA VAL A 123 11.98 7.35 6.38
C VAL A 123 12.31 7.79 4.94
N PRO A 124 13.17 8.80 4.76
CA PRO A 124 13.72 9.15 3.45
C PRO A 124 14.64 8.04 2.93
N LEU A 125 14.49 7.68 1.66
CA LEU A 125 15.26 6.65 0.98
C LEU A 125 15.73 7.14 -0.39
N LYS A 126 16.64 6.37 -0.99
CA LYS A 126 17.13 6.56 -2.36
C LYS A 126 16.82 5.33 -3.19
N THR A 127 16.31 5.51 -4.40
CA THR A 127 16.13 4.43 -5.36
C THR A 127 17.48 3.90 -5.83
N VAL A 128 17.51 2.62 -6.22
CA VAL A 128 18.65 1.98 -6.88
C VAL A 128 18.26 1.60 -8.30
N ALA A 129 19.19 1.67 -9.24
CA ALA A 129 18.93 1.30 -10.62
C ALA A 129 18.46 -0.17 -10.71
N TYR A 130 17.36 -0.40 -11.42
CA TYR A 130 16.92 -1.75 -11.72
C TYR A 130 17.97 -2.42 -12.60
N ARG A 131 18.65 -3.43 -12.04
CA ARG A 131 19.46 -4.37 -12.80
C ARG A 131 18.57 -5.59 -13.00
N GLY A 132 18.15 -5.83 -14.24
CA GLY A 132 17.32 -6.99 -14.58
C GLY A 132 17.96 -8.31 -14.13
N PRO A 133 17.20 -9.40 -14.10
CA PRO A 133 17.77 -10.72 -13.81
C PRO A 133 18.90 -11.01 -14.80
N THR A 134 20.08 -11.39 -14.28
CA THR A 134 21.18 -11.97 -15.05
C THR A 134 20.78 -13.31 -15.64
#